data_AF-A0A0L0BB37-F1
#
_entry.id   AF-A0A0L0BB37-F1
#
_cell.length_a   1.000
_cell.length_b   1.000
_cell.length_c   1.000
_cell.angle_alpha   90.00
_cell.angle_beta   90.00
_cell.angle_gamma   90.00
#
_symmetry.space_group_name_H-M   'P 1'
#
loop_
_entity.id
_entity.type
_entity.pdbx_description
1 polymer ?
#
loop_
_entity_poly.entity_id
_entity_poly.type
_entity_poly.pdbx_seq_one_letter_code
_entity_poly.pdbx_strand_id
1 'polypeptide(L)' 'MGRGRQKAKATKQARDMKYFSPSTDYSALQRELRGPDSRPSSQHSEPVEPDYSEYADKYADDLEDDGEDTGSRRTG' A
#
# COMPACT_ATOMS: atom_id res chain seq x y z
N MET A 1 26.61 6.92 -37.26
CA MET A 1 25.78 8.11 -36.94
C MET A 1 24.40 7.84 -36.29
N GLY A 2 24.01 6.58 -35.97
CA GLY A 2 22.64 6.29 -35.48
C GLY A 2 22.44 6.12 -33.96
N ARG A 3 23.52 6.00 -33.17
CA ARG A 3 23.43 5.62 -31.74
C ARG A 3 22.82 6.70 -30.84
N GLY A 4 23.04 7.99 -31.13
CA GLY A 4 22.50 9.09 -30.32
C GLY A 4 20.97 9.17 -30.33
N ARG A 5 20.35 8.88 -31.49
CA ARG A 5 18.89 8.85 -31.64
C ARG A 5 18.28 7.65 -30.90
N GLN A 6 18.93 6.49 -30.99
CA GLN A 6 18.51 5.30 -30.24
C GLN A 6 18.61 5.53 -28.74
N LYS A 7 19.72 6.11 -28.25
CA LYS A 7 19.90 6.45 -26.84
C LYS A 7 18.82 7.41 -26.36
N ALA A 8 18.53 8.47 -27.12
CA ALA A 8 17.48 9.43 -26.78
C ALA A 8 16.08 8.79 -26.72
N LYS A 9 15.75 7.91 -27.67
CA LYS A 9 14.47 7.16 -27.64
C LYS A 9 14.39 6.23 -26.43
N ALA A 10 15.48 5.54 -26.10
CA ALA A 10 15.52 4.64 -24.95
C ALA A 10 15.37 5.39 -23.62
N THR A 11 16.05 6.53 -23.43
CA THR A 11 15.87 7.34 -22.21
C THR A 11 14.47 7.91 -22.10
N LYS A 12 13.84 8.31 -23.21
CA LYS A 12 12.45 8.74 -23.20
C LYS A 12 11.53 7.60 -22.74
N GLN A 13 11.60 6.44 -23.40
CA GLN A 13 10.80 5.27 -23.03
C GLN A 13 11.02 4.85 -21.58
N ALA A 14 12.26 4.82 -21.11
CA ALA A 14 12.55 4.45 -19.73
C ALA A 14 11.96 5.43 -18.71
N ARG A 15 11.93 6.73 -19.02
CA ARG A 15 11.26 7.74 -18.19
C ARG A 15 9.75 7.56 -18.21
N ASP A 16 9.19 7.34 -19.38
CA ASP A 16 7.77 7.05 -19.53
C ASP A 16 7.43 5.83 -18.66
N MET A 17 8.18 4.72 -18.75
CA MET A 17 7.97 3.53 -17.91
C MET A 17 8.18 3.77 -16.41
N LYS A 18 9.19 4.55 -16.01
CA LYS A 18 9.51 4.80 -14.60
C LYS A 18 8.48 5.69 -13.91
N TYR A 19 7.94 6.66 -14.65
CA TYR A 19 6.99 7.65 -14.12
C TYR A 19 5.57 7.44 -14.66
N PHE A 20 5.31 6.30 -15.29
CA PHE A 20 3.96 5.91 -15.72
C PHE A 20 3.15 5.58 -14.49
N SER A 21 2.18 6.43 -14.18
CA SER A 21 1.06 6.09 -13.31
C SER A 21 -0.12 5.71 -14.20
N PRO A 22 -0.52 4.43 -14.25
CA PRO A 22 -1.74 4.04 -14.93
C PRO A 22 -2.93 4.83 -14.35
N SER A 23 -3.85 5.27 -15.21
CA SER A 23 -5.14 5.80 -14.75
C SER A 23 -5.99 4.65 -14.20
N THR A 24 -6.44 4.75 -12.96
CA THR A 24 -7.38 3.79 -12.37
C THR A 24 -8.81 4.14 -12.76
N ASP A 25 -9.56 3.18 -13.32
CA ASP A 25 -11.00 3.34 -13.55
C ASP A 25 -11.75 3.10 -12.23
N TYR A 26 -12.09 4.19 -11.54
CA TYR A 26 -12.84 4.15 -10.29
C TYR A 26 -14.27 3.59 -10.45
N SER A 27 -14.86 3.71 -11.64
CA SER A 27 -16.23 3.22 -11.88
C SER A 27 -16.29 1.69 -11.94
N ALA A 28 -15.27 1.07 -12.55
CA ALA A 28 -15.11 -0.38 -12.55
C ALA A 28 -14.84 -0.90 -11.13
N LEU A 29 -13.93 -0.25 -10.39
CA LEU A 29 -13.62 -0.61 -9.01
C LEU A 29 -14.85 -0.55 -8.09
N GLN A 30 -15.65 0.51 -8.19
CA GLN A 30 -16.88 0.64 -7.41
C GLN A 30 -17.87 -0.48 -7.70
N ARG A 31 -18.00 -0.89 -8.96
CA ARG A 31 -18.89 -2.00 -9.35
C ARG A 31 -18.43 -3.33 -8.76
N GLU A 32 -17.12 -3.58 -8.72
CA GLU A 32 -16.56 -4.79 -8.10
C GLU A 32 -16.75 -4.78 -6.58
N LEU A 33 -16.52 -3.64 -5.93
CA LEU A 33 -16.69 -3.47 -4.48
C LEU A 33 -18.13 -3.58 -4.02
N ARG A 34 -19.09 -3.07 -4.81
CA ARG A 34 -20.52 -3.15 -4.47
C ARG A 34 -21.05 -4.59 -4.47
N GLY A 35 -20.37 -5.52 -5.13
CA GLY A 35 -20.84 -6.89 -5.26
C GLY A 35 -22.24 -6.96 -5.91
N PRO A 36 -22.79 -8.16 -6.15
CA PRO A 36 -24.19 -8.27 -6.53
C PRO A 36 -25.07 -7.86 -5.34
N ASP A 37 -25.57 -6.63 -5.35
CA ASP A 37 -26.62 -6.05 -4.48
C ASP A 37 -27.97 -6.81 -4.56
N SER A 38 -27.96 -8.14 -4.80
CA SER A 38 -29.15 -9.00 -4.90
C SER A 38 -29.16 -10.14 -3.90
N ARG A 39 -28.23 -10.17 -2.93
CA ARG A 39 -28.41 -11.01 -1.74
C ARG A 39 -29.05 -10.14 -0.67
N PRO A 40 -30.23 -10.50 -0.14
CA PRO A 40 -30.84 -9.76 0.95
C PRO A 40 -29.83 -9.72 2.08
N SER A 41 -29.74 -8.58 2.76
CA SER A 41 -29.00 -8.32 3.99
C SER A 41 -29.03 -9.52 4.95
N SER A 42 -28.18 -10.51 4.71
CA SER A 42 -27.86 -11.54 5.68
C SER A 42 -26.84 -10.86 6.56
N GLN A 43 -27.36 -10.27 7.65
CA GLN A 43 -26.67 -10.04 8.91
C GLN A 43 -25.15 -9.98 8.73
N HIS A 44 -24.62 -8.77 8.62
CA HIS A 44 -23.21 -8.51 8.84
C HIS A 44 -22.91 -8.95 10.28
N SER A 45 -22.66 -10.25 10.47
CA SER A 45 -22.00 -10.76 11.65
C SER A 45 -20.64 -10.10 11.62
N GLU A 46 -20.39 -9.22 12.58
CA GLU A 46 -19.05 -8.64 12.74
C GLU A 46 -18.05 -9.80 12.68
N PRO A 47 -17.04 -9.72 11.80
CA PRO A 47 -15.99 -10.72 11.80
C PRO A 47 -15.44 -10.77 13.21
N VAL A 48 -15.41 -11.95 13.82
CA VAL A 48 -14.79 -12.15 15.13
C VAL A 48 -13.39 -11.55 15.03
N GLU A 49 -13.13 -10.45 15.75
CA GLU A 49 -11.81 -9.85 15.75
C GLU A 49 -10.84 -10.93 16.25
N PRO A 50 -9.77 -11.23 15.48
CA PRO A 50 -8.78 -12.17 15.95
C PRO A 50 -8.17 -11.62 17.24
N ASP A 51 -7.94 -12.49 18.21
CA ASP A 51 -7.34 -12.08 19.47
C ASP A 51 -5.90 -11.62 19.21
N TYR A 52 -5.70 -10.31 19.19
CA TYR A 52 -4.39 -9.69 18.97
C TYR A 52 -3.50 -9.76 20.21
N SER A 53 -3.99 -10.24 21.36
CA SER A 53 -3.17 -10.34 22.58
C SER A 53 -2.00 -11.31 22.39
N GLU A 54 -2.18 -12.40 21.66
CA GLU A 54 -1.12 -13.38 21.38
C GLU A 54 0.04 -12.74 20.59
N TYR A 55 -0.27 -11.82 19.67
CA TYR A 55 0.73 -11.06 18.94
C TYR A 55 1.41 -10.02 19.84
N ALA A 56 0.65 -9.37 20.73
CA ALA A 56 1.21 -8.42 21.69
C ALA A 56 2.25 -9.11 22.60
N ASP A 57 1.93 -10.29 23.13
CA ASP A 57 2.84 -11.06 23.97
C ASP A 57 4.09 -11.52 23.19
N LYS A 58 3.93 -11.95 21.93
CA LYS A 58 5.03 -12.42 21.08
C LYS A 58 6.06 -11.35 20.74
N TYR A 59 5.65 -10.09 20.67
CA TYR A 59 6.50 -8.95 20.31
C TYR A 59 6.75 -8.00 21.48
N ALA A 60 6.34 -8.37 22.70
CA ALA A 60 6.58 -7.57 23.90
C ALA A 60 8.10 -7.35 24.11
N ASP A 61 8.89 -8.42 23.98
CA ASP A 61 10.35 -8.37 24.13
C ASP A 61 11.03 -7.48 23.09
N ASP A 62 10.50 -7.40 21.86
CA ASP A 62 11.05 -6.57 20.76
C ASP A 62 10.70 -5.08 20.94
N LEU A 63 9.60 -4.77 21.63
CA LEU A 63 9.15 -3.39 21.87
C LEU A 63 9.84 -2.74 23.09
N GLU A 64 10.30 -3.54 24.05
CA GLU A 64 11.05 -3.04 25.20
C GLU A 64 12.45 -2.53 24.82
N ASP A 65 13.06 -3.04 23.73
CA ASP A 65 14.41 -2.63 23.28
C ASP A 65 14.40 -1.34 22.43
N ASP A 66 13.32 -1.06 21.69
CA ASP A 66 13.22 0.08 20.75
C ASP A 66 12.58 1.35 21.38
N GLY A 67 12.26 1.32 22.68
CA GLY A 67 11.56 2.38 23.41
C GLY A 67 12.40 3.58 23.85
N GLU A 68 13.72 3.54 23.71
CA GLU A 68 14.63 4.59 24.21
C GLU A 68 15.39 5.38 23.13
N ASP A 69 14.75 5.84 22.05
CA ASP A 69 15.34 6.94 21.23
C ASP A 69 14.31 7.83 20.54
N THR A 70 13.46 8.52 21.31
CA THR A 70 12.68 9.65 20.78
C THR A 70 12.90 10.93 21.60
N GLY A 71 14.16 11.21 21.94
CA GLY A 71 14.52 12.25 22.91
C GLY A 71 15.40 13.41 22.46
N SER A 72 15.88 13.50 21.20
CA SER A 72 16.77 14.63 20.85
C SER A 72 16.79 15.01 19.37
N ARG A 73 15.72 15.62 18.86
CA ARG A 73 15.85 16.49 17.68
C ARG A 73 16.22 17.90 18.13
N ARG A 74 17.53 18.10 18.38
CA ARG A 74 18.12 19.44 18.46
C ARG A 74 18.00 20.10 17.08
N THR A 75 17.01 20.97 16.91
CA THR A 75 16.95 21.90 15.79
C THR A 75 17.96 23.02 16.06
N GLY A 76 19.00 23.11 15.24
CA GLY A 76 19.95 24.23 15.20
C GLY A 76 19.77 25.01 13.92
#